data_AF-A0A7R8ZXQ1-F1
#
_entry.id   AF-A0A7R8ZXQ1-F1
#
_cell.length_a   1.000
_cell.length_b   1.000
_cell.length_c   1.000
_cell.angle_alpha   90.00
_cell.angle_beta   90.00
_cell.angle_gamma   90.00
#
_symmetry.space_group_name_H-M   'P 1'
#
loop_
_entity.id
_entity.type
_entity.pdbx_description
1 polymer ?
#
loop_
_entity_poly.entity_id
_entity_poly.type
_entity_poly.pdbx_seq_one_letter_code
_entity_poly.pdbx_strand_id
1 'polypeptide(L)'
;MVEADTPLYESNIPAPTDAELKVGEHVANLVEDGATLQMGIGSIPNVVLEKLEHHQRLGIHTEMFSDGIIPLVKLKNTANGAEMTYTLVPESEADLALGKISVNTPIAKGLL
;
A
#
# COMPACT_ATOMS: atom_id res chain seq x y z
N MET A 1 19.20 -7.33 -29.15
CA MET A 1 18.02 -7.01 -28.31
C MET A 1 16.82 -7.66 -28.96
N VAL A 2 15.98 -8.35 -28.19
CA VAL A 2 14.72 -8.92 -28.65
C VAL A 2 13.62 -8.20 -27.88
N GLU A 3 12.59 -7.74 -28.58
CA GLU A 3 11.47 -7.02 -27.99
C GLU A 3 10.39 -8.01 -27.55
N ALA A 4 9.81 -7.79 -26.37
CA ALA A 4 8.71 -8.58 -25.83
C ALA A 4 7.77 -7.64 -25.06
N ASP A 5 6.49 -7.68 -25.44
CA ASP A 5 5.41 -6.93 -24.81
C ASP A 5 4.31 -7.92 -24.41
N THR A 6 4.47 -8.49 -23.22
CA THR A 6 3.52 -9.43 -22.62
C THR A 6 3.35 -9.08 -21.15
N PRO A 7 2.18 -9.35 -20.55
CA PRO A 7 1.96 -9.11 -19.12
C PRO A 7 3.04 -9.75 -18.25
N LEU A 8 3.42 -9.04 -17.19
CA LEU A 8 4.31 -9.59 -16.16
C LEU A 8 3.57 -10.66 -15.36
N TYR A 9 4.34 -11.57 -14.76
CA TYR A 9 3.79 -12.55 -13.84
C TYR A 9 3.29 -11.85 -12.57
N GLU A 10 2.08 -12.20 -12.14
CA GLU A 10 1.47 -11.73 -10.89
C GLU A 10 1.37 -12.88 -9.89
N SER A 11 1.77 -12.61 -8.64
CA SER A 11 1.66 -13.57 -7.55
C SER A 11 0.29 -13.46 -6.89
N ASN A 12 -0.46 -14.57 -6.85
CA ASN A 12 -1.73 -14.61 -6.11
C ASN A 12 -1.47 -14.88 -4.62
N ILE A 13 -1.73 -13.89 -3.76
CA ILE A 13 -1.60 -14.04 -2.31
C ILE A 13 -2.98 -14.42 -1.73
N PRO A 14 -3.12 -15.59 -1.09
CA PRO A 14 -4.39 -16.00 -0.49
C PRO A 14 -4.75 -15.12 0.72
N ALA A 15 -6.02 -15.15 1.11
CA ALA A 15 -6.49 -14.49 2.32
C ALA A 15 -5.78 -15.04 3.57
N PRO A 16 -5.47 -14.19 4.55
CA PRO A 16 -4.80 -14.61 5.77
C PRO A 16 -5.67 -15.54 6.62
N THR A 17 -5.01 -16.50 7.26
CA THR A 17 -5.59 -17.32 8.33
C THR A 17 -5.67 -16.55 9.64
N ASP A 18 -6.49 -17.02 10.59
CA ASP A 18 -6.57 -16.44 11.94
C ASP A 18 -5.23 -16.40 12.67
N ALA A 19 -4.34 -17.35 12.39
CA ALA A 19 -3.00 -17.37 12.96
C ALA A 19 -2.14 -16.25 12.38
N GLU A 20 -2.17 -16.05 11.07
CA GLU A 20 -1.43 -14.98 10.38
C GLU A 20 -1.95 -13.60 10.77
N LEU A 21 -3.27 -13.44 10.95
CA LEU A 21 -3.88 -12.22 11.47
C LEU A 21 -3.30 -11.83 12.83
N LYS A 22 -3.25 -12.79 13.77
CA LYS A 22 -2.69 -12.57 15.12
C LYS A 22 -1.20 -12.27 15.09
N VAL A 23 -0.44 -12.98 14.24
CA VAL A 23 1.00 -12.70 14.08
C VAL A 23 1.21 -11.29 13.57
N GLY A 24 0.47 -10.86 12.54
CA GLY A 24 0.59 -9.52 11.99
C GLY A 24 0.24 -8.43 13.00
N GLU A 25 -0.83 -8.61 13.78
CA GLU A 25 -1.21 -7.69 14.87
C GLU A 25 -0.12 -7.60 15.95
N HIS A 26 0.44 -8.73 16.39
CA HIS A 26 1.51 -8.73 17.38
C HIS A 26 2.77 -8.03 16.87
N VAL A 27 3.15 -8.27 15.62
CA VAL A 27 4.33 -7.63 15.01
C VAL A 27 4.10 -6.12 14.85
N ALA A 28 2.94 -5.69 14.38
CA ALA A 28 2.62 -4.27 14.20
C ALA A 28 2.74 -3.48 15.52
N ASN A 29 2.34 -4.08 16.65
CA ASN A 29 2.49 -3.46 17.98
C ASN A 29 3.94 -3.28 18.46
N LEU A 30 4.92 -3.87 17.77
CA LEU A 30 6.35 -3.70 18.04
C LEU A 30 6.99 -2.60 17.18
N VAL A 31 6.27 -2.09 16.19
CA VAL A 31 6.76 -1.05 15.29
C VAL A 31 6.53 0.32 15.95
N GLU A 32 7.51 1.20 15.82
CA GLU A 32 7.44 2.56 16.32
C GLU A 32 7.29 3.55 15.15
N ASP A 33 6.72 4.73 15.42
CA ASP A 33 6.77 5.85 14.47
C ASP A 33 8.22 6.18 14.10
N GLY A 34 8.51 6.34 12.81
CA GLY A 34 9.87 6.58 12.33
C GLY A 34 10.69 5.32 12.03
N ALA A 35 10.16 4.13 12.28
CA ALA A 35 10.87 2.88 11.96
C ALA A 35 11.14 2.74 10.45
N THR A 36 12.28 2.12 10.10
CA THR A 36 12.59 1.73 8.72
C THR A 36 12.25 0.26 8.51
N LEU A 37 11.31 -0.02 7.62
CA LEU A 37 10.78 -1.35 7.37
C LEU A 37 11.57 -2.09 6.29
N GLN A 38 11.87 -3.35 6.58
CA GLN A 38 12.30 -4.37 5.63
C GLN A 38 11.28 -5.51 5.70
N MET A 39 10.59 -5.80 4.60
CA MET A 39 9.50 -6.77 4.57
C MET A 39 9.63 -7.72 3.38
N GLY A 40 9.13 -8.94 3.53
CA GLY A 40 8.99 -9.90 2.42
C GLY A 40 7.62 -9.79 1.73
N ILE A 41 7.35 -10.75 0.84
CA ILE A 41 6.03 -10.93 0.23
C ILE A 41 5.20 -11.97 1.01
N GLY A 42 3.87 -11.92 0.87
CA GLY A 42 2.95 -12.94 1.38
C GLY A 42 1.94 -12.43 2.41
N SER A 43 1.19 -13.37 2.99
CA SER A 43 0.04 -13.10 3.87
C SER A 43 0.43 -12.29 5.12
N ILE A 44 1.41 -12.76 5.90
CA ILE A 44 1.85 -12.10 7.14
C ILE A 44 2.35 -10.66 6.91
N PRO A 45 3.32 -10.38 6.02
CA PRO A 45 3.79 -9.00 5.83
C PRO A 45 2.68 -8.07 5.34
N ASN A 46 1.72 -8.56 4.54
CA ASN A 46 0.56 -7.77 4.16
C ASN A 46 -0.32 -7.42 5.37
N VAL A 47 -0.58 -8.38 6.28
CA VAL A 47 -1.32 -8.10 7.52
C VAL A 47 -0.57 -7.10 8.38
N VAL A 48 0.76 -7.24 8.52
CA VAL A 48 1.57 -6.26 9.28
C VAL A 48 1.37 -4.87 8.69
N LEU A 49 1.57 -4.71 7.38
CA LEU A 49 1.41 -3.41 6.69
C LEU A 49 0.00 -2.83 6.87
N GLU A 50 -1.06 -3.65 6.79
CA GLU A 50 -2.43 -3.24 7.05
C GLU A 50 -2.60 -2.68 8.49
N LYS A 51 -1.96 -3.31 9.48
CA LYS A 51 -2.01 -2.86 10.88
C LYS A 51 -1.07 -1.71 11.20
N LEU A 52 -0.22 -1.29 10.25
CA LEU A 52 0.63 -0.11 10.39
C LEU A 52 -0.06 1.19 9.96
N GLU A 53 -1.35 1.17 9.61
CA GLU A 53 -2.12 2.33 9.10
C GLU A 53 -2.09 3.59 9.98
N HIS A 54 -1.78 3.45 11.28
CA HIS A 54 -1.72 4.55 12.24
C HIS A 54 -0.29 5.02 12.58
N HIS A 55 0.74 4.37 12.04
CA HIS A 55 2.12 4.74 12.27
C HIS A 55 2.55 5.87 11.34
N GLN A 56 3.39 6.77 11.84
CA GLN A 56 3.85 7.94 11.11
C GLN A 56 5.34 7.88 10.81
N ARG A 57 5.73 8.55 9.72
CA ARG A 57 7.14 8.74 9.31
C ARG A 57 7.90 7.42 9.10
N LEU A 58 7.21 6.34 8.74
CA LEU A 58 7.84 5.07 8.41
C LEU A 58 8.74 5.22 7.17
N GLY A 59 9.96 4.68 7.25
CA GLY A 59 10.87 4.56 6.11
C GLY A 59 10.81 3.15 5.53
N ILE A 60 11.22 2.99 4.26
CA ILE A 60 11.31 1.68 3.61
C ILE A 60 12.75 1.48 3.11
N HIS A 61 13.37 0.38 3.52
CA HIS A 61 14.64 -0.11 2.97
C HIS A 61 14.57 -1.64 2.89
N THR A 62 14.28 -2.17 1.70
CA THR A 62 13.92 -3.58 1.53
C THR A 62 14.54 -4.18 0.26
N GLU A 63 14.67 -5.51 0.24
CA GLU A 63 15.05 -6.27 -0.94
C GLU A 63 13.92 -6.29 -1.99
N MET A 64 12.69 -6.50 -1.52
CA MET A 64 11.47 -6.58 -2.33
C MET A 64 10.28 -6.00 -1.57
N PHE A 65 9.22 -5.61 -2.29
CA PHE A 65 7.95 -5.16 -1.70
C PHE A 65 6.76 -5.76 -2.44
N SER A 66 5.61 -5.82 -1.76
CA SER A 66 4.31 -6.23 -2.31
C SER A 66 3.34 -5.04 -2.33
N ASP A 67 2.17 -5.24 -2.92
CA ASP A 67 1.10 -4.24 -2.98
C ASP A 67 0.64 -3.74 -1.59
N GLY A 68 0.92 -4.48 -0.51
CA GLY A 68 0.61 -4.07 0.85
C GLY A 68 1.31 -2.77 1.28
N ILE A 69 2.39 -2.37 0.60
CA ILE A 69 3.11 -1.11 0.87
C ILE A 69 2.50 0.09 0.15
N ILE A 70 1.66 -0.16 -0.85
CA ILE A 70 1.16 0.87 -1.75
C ILE A 70 0.12 1.70 -0.99
N PRO A 71 0.30 3.04 -0.87
CA PRO A 71 -0.67 3.85 -0.15
C PRO A 71 -1.97 3.93 -0.95
N LEU A 72 -3.03 3.35 -0.39
CA LEU A 72 -4.38 3.47 -0.91
C LEU A 72 -5.10 4.60 -0.18
N VAL A 73 -5.67 5.53 -0.94
CA VAL A 73 -6.49 6.64 -0.44
C VAL A 73 -7.93 6.39 -0.82
N LYS A 74 -8.79 6.29 0.20
CA LYS A 74 -10.24 6.20 0.02
C LYS A 74 -10.87 7.58 0.15
N LEU A 75 -11.50 8.07 -0.91
CA LEU A 75 -12.19 9.35 -0.95
C LEU A 75 -13.71 9.14 -0.92
N LYS A 76 -14.40 9.95 -0.12
CA LYS A 76 -15.86 10.01 -0.07
C LYS A 76 -16.34 11.37 -0.54
N ASN A 77 -17.19 11.38 -1.56
CA ASN A 77 -17.89 12.57 -1.97
C ASN A 77 -19.00 12.87 -0.96
N THR A 78 -18.89 14.00 -0.26
CA THR A 78 -19.83 14.39 0.81
C THR A 78 -21.19 14.84 0.29
N ALA A 79 -21.28 15.27 -0.96
CA ALA A 79 -22.52 15.76 -1.56
C ALA A 79 -23.45 14.62 -2.02
N ASN A 80 -22.88 13.50 -2.48
CA ASN A 80 -23.67 12.37 -3.02
C ASN A 80 -23.36 11.01 -2.36
N GLY A 81 -22.41 10.95 -1.43
CA GLY A 81 -22.03 9.75 -0.71
C GLY A 81 -21.19 8.74 -1.51
N ALA A 82 -20.82 9.04 -2.76
CA ALA A 82 -20.01 8.13 -3.57
C ALA A 82 -18.61 7.94 -2.97
N GLU A 83 -18.13 6.70 -2.96
CA GLU A 83 -16.79 6.34 -2.45
C GLU A 83 -15.93 5.84 -3.60
N MET A 84 -14.67 6.29 -3.65
CA MET A 84 -13.69 5.86 -4.65
C MET A 84 -12.32 5.68 -4.01
N THR A 85 -11.63 4.61 -4.38
CA THR A 85 -10.29 4.29 -3.88
C THR A 85 -9.26 4.60 -4.96
N TYR A 86 -8.17 5.26 -4.58
CA TYR A 86 -7.06 5.61 -5.44
C TYR A 86 -5.74 5.12 -4.87
N THR A 87 -4.81 4.75 -5.73
CA THR A 87 -3.41 4.50 -5.38
C THR A 87 -2.63 5.80 -5.47
N LEU A 88 -1.90 6.18 -4.42
CA LEU A 88 -0.94 7.28 -4.49
C LEU A 88 0.30 6.85 -5.29
N VAL A 89 0.63 7.61 -6.31
CA VAL A 89 1.79 7.36 -7.18
C VAL A 89 2.62 8.63 -7.41
N PRO A 90 3.87 8.52 -7.89
CA PRO A 90 4.60 9.67 -8.43
C PRO A 90 3.85 10.32 -9.61
N GLU A 91 4.11 11.60 -9.87
CA GLU A 91 3.46 12.35 -10.98
C GLU A 91 3.57 11.64 -12.33
N SER A 92 4.72 10.99 -12.60
CA SER A 92 4.98 10.27 -13.85
C SER A 92 4.07 9.06 -14.10
N GLU A 93 3.40 8.56 -13.07
CA GLU A 93 2.55 7.37 -13.12
C GLU A 93 1.06 7.69 -12.88
N ALA A 94 0.73 8.98 -12.71
CA ALA A 94 -0.61 9.41 -12.39
C ALA A 94 -1.58 9.17 -13.56
N ASP A 95 -2.66 8.46 -13.27
CA ASP A 95 -3.74 8.16 -14.21
C ASP A 95 -5.04 7.97 -13.43
N LEU A 96 -5.87 9.01 -13.40
CA LEU A 96 -7.15 9.01 -12.69
C LEU A 96 -8.13 7.95 -13.22
N ALA A 97 -8.05 7.59 -14.50
CA ALA A 97 -8.93 6.55 -15.08
C ALA A 97 -8.53 5.15 -14.59
N LEU A 98 -7.25 4.94 -14.27
CA LEU A 98 -6.74 3.73 -13.64
C LEU A 98 -6.75 3.78 -12.10
N GLY A 99 -7.37 4.80 -11.51
CA GLY A 99 -7.41 4.96 -10.06
C GLY A 99 -6.06 5.34 -9.45
N LYS A 100 -5.14 5.94 -10.21
CA LYS A 100 -3.84 6.40 -9.72
C LYS A 100 -3.83 7.93 -9.58
N ILE A 101 -3.61 8.43 -8.37
CA ILE A 101 -3.54 9.87 -8.09
C ILE A 101 -2.12 10.26 -7.67
N SER A 102 -1.63 11.39 -8.19
CA SER A 102 -0.31 11.89 -7.83
C SER A 102 -0.24 12.31 -6.36
N VAL A 103 0.87 11.96 -5.69
CA VAL A 103 1.23 12.47 -4.36
C VAL A 103 1.32 14.00 -4.30
N ASN A 104 1.44 14.68 -5.45
CA ASN A 104 1.53 16.14 -5.53
C ASN A 104 0.17 16.85 -5.53
N THR A 105 -0.93 16.13 -5.68
CA THR A 105 -2.28 16.72 -5.69
C THR A 105 -2.63 17.35 -4.33
N PRO A 106 -3.50 18.38 -4.30
CA PRO A 106 -3.95 18.96 -3.03
C PRO A 106 -4.59 17.94 -2.09
N ILE A 107 -5.28 16.94 -2.65
CA ILE A 107 -5.89 15.85 -1.88
C ILE A 107 -4.81 15.00 -1.21
N ALA A 108 -3.82 14.52 -1.98
CA ALA A 108 -2.74 13.70 -1.43
C ALA A 108 -1.88 14.47 -0.42
N LYS A 109 -1.59 15.75 -0.67
CA LYS A 109 -0.87 16.62 0.28
C LYS A 109 -1.64 16.89 1.57
N GLY A 110 -2.97 16.80 1.56
CA GLY A 110 -3.77 16.91 2.78
C GLY A 110 -3.77 15.64 3.64
N LEU A 111 -3.23 14.53 3.12
CA LEU A 111 -3.19 13.22 3.77
C LEU A 111 -1.78 12.82 4.26
N LEU A 112 -0.73 13.52 3.81
CA LEU A 112 0.67 13.34 4.17
C LEU A 112 1.13 14.43 5.14
#